data_AF-A0A535W6C0-F1
#
_entry.id   AF-A0A535W6C0-F1
#
_cell.length_a   1.000
_cell.length_b   1.000
_cell.length_c   1.000
_cell.angle_alpha   90.00
_cell.angle_beta   90.00
_cell.angle_gamma   90.00
#
_symmetry.space_group_name_H-M   'P 1'
#
loop_
_entity.id
_entity.type
_entity.pdbx_description
1 polymer ?
#
loop_
_entity_poly.entity_id
_entity_poly.type
_entity_poly.pdbx_seq_one_letter_code
_entity_poly.pdbx_strand_id
1 'polypeptide(L)' 'MLYIMVGSAAAAAEVVMSAGGEIVDQSDPGAREVVATFRDPAGNLIGMYQQPGLAEKEAHESSVANAGRKI' A
#
# COMPACT_ATOMS: atom_id res chain seq x y z
N MET A 1 -11.67 -11.36 6.78
CA MET A 1 -10.43 -10.84 6.18
C MET A 1 -10.73 -9.46 5.63
N LEU A 2 -9.90 -8.47 5.95
CA LEU A 2 -10.03 -7.07 5.51
C LEU A 2 -8.99 -6.81 4.41
N TYR A 3 -9.32 -5.99 3.43
CA TYR A 3 -8.36 -5.47 2.45
C TYR A 3 -8.25 -3.95 2.56
N ILE A 4 -7.02 -3.45 2.44
CA ILE A 4 -6.72 -2.02 2.32
C ILE A 4 -6.13 -1.73 0.94
N MET A 5 -6.55 -0.62 0.34
CA MET A 5 -5.98 -0.13 -0.92
C MET A 5 -4.65 0.57 -0.64
N VAL A 6 -3.62 0.31 -1.43
CA VAL A 6 -2.30 0.94 -1.30
C VAL A 6 -1.78 1.40 -2.66
N GLY A 7 -1.07 2.53 -2.69
CA GLY A 7 -0.39 2.99 -3.91
C GLY A 7 0.78 2.07 -4.32
N SER A 8 1.53 1.55 -3.33
CA SER A 8 2.61 0.58 -3.55
C SER A 8 2.61 -0.48 -2.45
N ALA A 9 2.38 -1.74 -2.83
CA ALA A 9 2.43 -2.88 -1.91
C ALA A 9 3.84 -3.09 -1.33
N ALA A 10 4.88 -2.84 -2.13
CA ALA A 10 6.27 -2.93 -1.68
C ALA A 10 6.58 -1.87 -0.61
N ALA A 11 6.26 -0.60 -0.86
CA ALA A 11 6.48 0.46 0.13
C ALA A 11 5.62 0.25 1.39
N ALA A 12 4.38 -0.21 1.24
CA ALA A 12 3.52 -0.53 2.36
C ALA A 12 4.08 -1.71 3.20
N ALA A 13 4.63 -2.74 2.55
CA ALA A 13 5.25 -3.87 3.25
C ALA A 13 6.45 -3.45 4.11
N GLU A 14 7.32 -2.58 3.60
CA GLU A 14 8.44 -2.02 4.37
C GLU A 14 7.94 -1.28 5.62
N VAL A 15 6.89 -0.45 5.48
CA VAL A 15 6.29 0.25 6.61
C VAL A 15 5.70 -0.72 7.63
N VAL A 16 4.95 -1.72 7.17
CA VAL A 16 4.36 -2.77 8.02
C VAL A 16 5.44 -3.48 8.82
N MET A 17 6.53 -3.90 8.18
CA MET A 17 7.65 -4.57 8.85
C MET A 17 8.32 -3.65 9.87
N SER A 18 8.55 -2.38 9.52
CA SER A 18 9.12 -1.38 10.45
C SER A 18 8.23 -1.12 11.68
N ALA A 19 6.91 -1.33 11.54
CA ALA A 19 5.93 -1.21 12.61
C ALA A 19 5.73 -2.50 13.42
N GLY A 20 6.47 -3.57 13.12
CA GLY A 20 6.40 -4.86 13.82
C GLY A 20 5.37 -5.85 13.26
N GLY A 21 4.84 -5.59 12.07
CA GLY A 21 4.03 -6.56 11.34
C GLY A 21 4.88 -7.59 10.59
N GLU A 22 4.24 -8.67 10.16
CA GLU A 22 4.87 -9.79 9.44
C GLU A 22 4.21 -9.98 8.08
N ILE A 23 4.99 -10.02 7.00
CA ILE A 23 4.47 -10.35 5.66
C ILE A 23 4.26 -11.86 5.56
N VAL A 24 3.03 -12.27 5.25
CA VAL A 24 2.63 -13.68 5.19
C VAL A 24 2.68 -14.21 3.76
N ASP A 25 2.24 -13.41 2.79
CA ASP A 25 2.30 -13.74 1.38
C ASP A 25 2.70 -12.50 0.56
N GLN A 26 3.71 -12.67 -0.28
CA GLN A 26 4.15 -11.67 -1.24
C GLN A 26 3.64 -12.10 -2.62
N SER A 27 2.59 -11.44 -3.10
CA SER A 27 2.17 -11.59 -4.50
C SER A 27 3.27 -11.17 -5.47
N ASP A 28 3.22 -11.75 -6.67
CA ASP A 28 4.10 -11.44 -7.79
C ASP A 28 4.27 -9.91 -8.00
N PRO A 29 5.48 -9.36 -7.75
CA PRO A 29 5.78 -7.94 -7.96
C PRO A 29 5.60 -7.49 -9.41
N GLY A 30 5.59 -8.44 -10.37
CA GLY A 30 5.38 -8.19 -11.79
C GLY A 30 3.91 -8.23 -12.24
N ALA A 31 2.97 -8.57 -11.35
CA ALA A 31 1.56 -8.57 -11.68
C ALA A 31 1.03 -7.14 -11.83
N ARG A 32 0.07 -6.94 -12.75
CA ARG A 32 -0.62 -5.64 -12.90
C ARG A 32 -1.42 -5.25 -11.67
N GLU A 33 -1.88 -6.24 -10.92
CA GLU A 33 -2.66 -6.12 -9.70
C GLU A 33 -1.95 -6.97 -8.65
N VAL A 34 -1.53 -6.33 -7.56
CA VAL A 34 -0.68 -6.95 -6.53
C VAL A 34 -1.52 -7.12 -5.27
N VAL A 35 -1.59 -8.35 -4.78
CA VAL A 35 -2.35 -8.73 -3.58
C VAL A 35 -1.43 -9.41 -2.58
N ALA A 36 -0.92 -8.65 -1.62
CA ALA A 36 -0.09 -9.18 -0.54
C ALA A 36 -0.91 -9.34 0.75
N THR A 37 -0.46 -10.16 1.68
CA THR A 37 -1.08 -10.24 3.02
C THR A 37 -0.04 -10.11 4.12
N PHE A 38 -0.44 -9.53 5.25
CA PHE A 38 0.40 -9.38 6.43
C PHE A 38 -0.38 -9.62 7.72
N ARG A 39 0.35 -9.93 8.79
CA ARG A 39 -0.14 -9.91 10.17
C ARG A 39 0.30 -8.65 10.89
N ASP A 40 -0.62 -8.01 11.57
CA ASP A 40 -0.26 -6.97 12.54
C ASP A 40 0.28 -7.61 13.85
N PRO A 41 0.80 -6.82 14.80
CA PRO A 41 1.30 -7.34 16.08
C PRO A 41 0.24 -8.06 16.94
N ALA A 42 -1.05 -7.82 16.68
CA ALA A 42 -2.15 -8.51 17.35
C ALA A 42 -2.52 -9.84 16.65
N GLY A 43 -1.85 -10.18 15.54
CA GLY A 43 -2.06 -11.40 14.77
C GLY A 43 -3.18 -11.32 13.73
N ASN A 44 -3.79 -10.15 13.51
CA ASN A 44 -4.86 -9.97 12.53
C ASN A 44 -4.30 -10.10 11.10
N LEU A 45 -4.95 -10.92 10.27
CA LEU A 45 -4.58 -11.09 8.86
C LEU A 45 -5.29 -10.06 7.98
N ILE A 46 -4.51 -9.23 7.30
CA ILE A 46 -4.97 -8.11 6.47
C ILE A 46 -4.36 -8.26 5.07
N GLY A 47 -5.17 -8.03 4.04
CA GLY A 47 -4.73 -7.96 2.65
C GLY A 47 -4.40 -6.54 2.23
N MET A 48 -3.34 -6.39 1.45
CA MET A 48 -2.97 -5.17 0.75
C MET A 48 -3.30 -5.35 -0.72
N TYR A 49 -4.10 -4.43 -1.25
CA TYR A 49 -4.49 -4.41 -2.63
C TYR A 49 -3.87 -3.19 -3.32
N GLN A 50 -3.02 -3.44 -4.32
CA GLN A 50 -2.49 -2.39 -5.17
C GLN A 50 -3.23 -2.38 -6.49
N GLN A 51 -3.98 -1.30 -6.74
CA GLN A 51 -4.58 -1.06 -8.04
C GLN A 51 -3.53 -0.47 -9.00
N PRO A 52 -3.44 -0.96 -10.25
CA PRO A 52 -2.62 -0.30 -11.26
C PRO A 52 -3.09 1.14 -11.49
N GLY A 53 -2.14 2.08 -11.60
CA GLY A 53 -2.42 3.49 -11.85
C GLY A 53 -2.80 4.32 -10.61
N LEU A 54 -2.93 3.70 -9.42
CA LEU A 54 -3.34 4.42 -8.20
C LEU A 54 -2.23 5.33 -7.69
N ALA A 55 -0.97 4.87 -7.68
CA ALA A 55 0.16 5.68 -7.24
C ALA A 55 0.32 6.95 -8.08
N GLU A 56 0.18 6.82 -9.41
CA GLU A 56 0.24 7.96 -10.34
C GLU A 56 -0.92 8.94 -10.10
N LYS A 57 -2.11 8.41 -9.82
CA LYS A 57 -3.30 9.21 -9.51
C LYS A 57 -3.12 9.98 -8.19
N GLU A 58 -2.69 9.31 -7.12
CA GLU A 58 -2.47 9.93 -5.80
C GLU A 58 -1.32 10.95 -5.84
N ALA A 59 -0.25 10.68 -6.59
CA ALA A 59 0.85 11.61 -6.80
C ALA A 59 0.37 12.86 -7.57
N HIS A 60 -0.46 12.68 -8.60
CA HIS A 60 -1.06 13.79 -9.35
C HIS A 60 -1.96 14.64 -8.45
N GLU A 61 -2.87 14.02 -7.70
CA GLU A 61 -3.79 14.72 -6.80
C GLU A 61 -3.06 15.48 -5.67
N SER A 62 -2.02 14.87 -5.08
CA SER A 62 -1.19 15.50 -4.05
C SER A 62 -0.40 16.70 -4.58
N SER A 63 0.08 16.63 -5.83
CA SER A 63 0.80 17.73 -6.48
C SER A 63 -0.11 18.93 -6.76
N VAL A 64 -1.35 18.68 -7.16
CA VAL A 64 -2.37 19.71 -7.39
C VAL A 64 -2.81 20.35 -6.07
N ALA A 65 -3.02 19.55 -5.02
CA ALA A 65 -3.37 20.04 -3.69
C ALA A 65 -2.30 20.96 -3.09
N ASN A 66 -1.01 20.64 -3.29
CA ASN A 66 0.09 21.47 -2.80
C ASN A 66 0.31 22.75 -3.62
N ALA A 67 0.00 22.75 -4.91
CA ALA A 67 0.10 23.95 -5.76
C ALA A 67 -0.91 25.05 -5.35
N GLY A 68 -2.10 24.66 -4.88
CA GLY A 68 -3.13 25.59 -4.40
C GLY A 68 -2.88 26.18 -3.00
N ARG A 69 -1.89 25.68 -2.26
CA ARG A 69 -1.58 26.10 -0.88
C ARG A 69 -0.48 27.17 -0.79
N LYS A 70 -0.06 27.74 -1.92
CA LYS A 70 0.81 28.93 -1.94
C LYS A 70 -0.02 30.18 -1.56
N ILE A 71 -0.03 30.50 -0.26
CA ILE A 71 -0.29 31.83 0.30
C ILE A 71 0.95 32.27 1.06
#